data_AF-A0A7W7S965-F1
#
_entry.id   AF-A0A7W7S965-F1
#
_cell.length_a   1.000
_cell.length_b   1.000
_cell.length_c   1.000
_cell.angle_alpha   90.00
_cell.angle_beta   90.00
_cell.angle_gamma   90.00
#
_symmetry.space_group_name_H-M   'P 1'
#
loop_
_entity.id
_entity.type
_entity.pdbx_description
1 polymer ?
#
loop_
_entity_poly.entity_id
_entity_poly.type
_entity_poly.pdbx_seq_one_letter_code
_entity_poly.pdbx_strand_id
1 'polypeptide(L)'
;MARTNIAATRAVLPHVHAEGIDWPAVRLALTAPTRRLADGQTLGDIFGEGWEPIRAPIDRQIDLWQQVDEDLGPEVTVRLLSMHGSRTESVGEWWGSGWFETITRRAVAHAADDGPLPASVPEVFTDAGHFTDAAAGHPDMLDDDTFAWLTQAVFQERLLLLDVHLPRTTALALPDWAAQSLLPLIEPDAEPTSTETP
;
A
#
# COMPACT_ATOMS: atom_id res chain seq x y z
N MET A 1 -8.83 -1.10 7.99
CA MET A 1 -8.39 -0.59 6.67
C MET A 1 -7.03 -1.14 6.24
N ALA A 2 -5.97 -0.99 7.03
CA ALA A 2 -4.62 -1.41 6.62
C ALA A 2 -4.47 -2.90 6.28
N ARG A 3 -5.06 -3.83 7.07
CA ARG A 3 -5.08 -5.27 6.75
C ARG A 3 -5.85 -5.60 5.47
N THR A 4 -6.94 -4.88 5.20
CA THR A 4 -7.71 -5.02 3.95
C THR A 4 -6.85 -4.63 2.74
N ASN A 5 -6.05 -3.57 2.84
CA ASN A 5 -5.13 -3.16 1.78
C ASN A 5 -3.98 -4.15 1.56
N ILE A 6 -3.47 -4.77 2.64
CA ILE A 6 -2.50 -5.87 2.55
C ILE A 6 -3.13 -7.06 1.82
N ALA A 7 -4.34 -7.47 2.20
CA ALA A 7 -5.05 -8.57 1.56
C ALA A 7 -5.37 -8.29 0.08
N ALA A 8 -5.72 -7.04 -0.27
CA ALA A 8 -5.91 -6.62 -1.66
C ALA A 8 -4.60 -6.71 -2.45
N THR A 9 -3.50 -6.18 -1.90
CA THR A 9 -2.18 -6.22 -2.53
C THR A 9 -1.69 -7.67 -2.73
N ARG A 10 -1.85 -8.55 -1.73
CA ARG A 10 -1.52 -9.99 -1.83
C ARG A 10 -2.29 -10.71 -2.92
N ALA A 11 -3.51 -10.26 -3.24
CA ALA A 11 -4.29 -10.80 -4.33
C ALA A 11 -3.69 -10.53 -5.69
N VAL A 12 -3.12 -9.33 -5.83
CA VAL A 12 -2.69 -8.77 -7.11
C VAL A 12 -1.28 -9.25 -7.44
N LEU A 13 -0.40 -9.37 -6.44
CA LEU A 13 1.00 -9.74 -6.63
C LEU A 13 1.23 -10.99 -7.50
N PRO A 14 0.47 -12.10 -7.38
CA PRO A 14 0.63 -13.27 -8.26
C PRO A 14 0.32 -13.02 -9.73
N HIS A 15 -0.32 -11.89 -10.07
CA HIS A 15 -0.74 -11.51 -11.41
C HIS A 15 0.11 -10.38 -12.01
N VAL A 16 1.18 -9.98 -11.31
CA VAL A 16 2.14 -8.97 -11.75
C VAL A 16 3.48 -9.65 -12.01
N HIS A 17 4.01 -9.49 -13.21
CA HIS A 17 5.26 -10.08 -13.65
C HIS A 17 6.18 -9.03 -14.26
N ALA A 18 7.46 -9.35 -14.42
CA ALA A 18 8.41 -8.44 -15.07
C ALA A 18 8.01 -8.17 -16.53
N GLU A 19 7.32 -9.11 -17.15
CA GLU A 19 6.86 -9.08 -18.54
C GLU A 19 5.51 -8.37 -18.71
N GLY A 20 4.78 -8.10 -17.63
CA GLY A 20 3.48 -7.42 -17.67
C GLY A 20 2.48 -7.87 -16.59
N ILE A 21 1.24 -7.41 -16.74
CA ILE A 21 0.18 -7.58 -15.74
C ILE A 21 -0.99 -8.35 -16.35
N ASP A 22 -1.46 -9.40 -15.68
CA ASP A 22 -2.70 -10.10 -16.05
C ASP A 22 -3.92 -9.32 -15.52
N TRP A 23 -4.32 -8.27 -16.27
CA TRP A 23 -5.44 -7.40 -15.89
C TRP A 23 -6.76 -8.15 -15.65
N PRO A 24 -7.17 -9.14 -16.49
CA PRO A 24 -8.34 -9.97 -16.19
C PRO A 24 -8.24 -10.69 -14.84
N ALA A 25 -7.09 -11.28 -14.51
CA ALA A 25 -6.89 -11.95 -13.24
C ALA A 25 -6.86 -10.97 -12.06
N VAL A 26 -6.23 -9.81 -12.20
CA VAL A 26 -6.26 -8.72 -11.21
C VAL A 26 -7.70 -8.28 -10.94
N ARG A 27 -8.51 -8.07 -11.99
CA ARG A 27 -9.93 -7.71 -11.86
C ARG A 27 -10.71 -8.76 -11.10
N LEU A 28 -10.55 -10.03 -11.45
CA LEU A 28 -11.18 -11.13 -10.73
C LEU A 28 -10.73 -11.17 -9.26
N ALA A 29 -9.43 -11.03 -9.01
CA ALA A 29 -8.85 -11.07 -7.68
C ALA A 29 -9.40 -9.96 -6.78
N LEU A 30 -9.63 -8.75 -7.32
CA LEU A 30 -10.13 -7.63 -6.53
C LEU A 30 -11.66 -7.54 -6.46
N THR A 31 -12.39 -8.10 -7.43
CA THR A 31 -13.84 -7.88 -7.54
C THR A 31 -14.72 -9.11 -7.31
N ALA A 32 -14.14 -10.32 -7.24
CA ALA A 32 -14.93 -11.54 -7.04
C ALA A 32 -15.55 -11.55 -5.62
N PRO A 33 -16.88 -11.48 -5.49
CA PRO A 33 -17.53 -11.40 -4.17
C PRO A 33 -17.34 -12.68 -3.34
N THR A 34 -17.08 -13.80 -3.99
CA THR A 34 -16.81 -15.11 -3.35
C THR A 34 -15.37 -15.27 -2.86
N ARG A 35 -14.50 -14.30 -3.13
CA ARG A 35 -13.11 -14.36 -2.69
C ARG A 35 -13.03 -14.26 -1.17
N ARG A 36 -12.28 -15.17 -0.57
CA ARG A 36 -11.96 -15.14 0.86
C ARG A 36 -10.76 -14.23 1.15
N LEU A 37 -10.88 -13.43 2.20
CA LEU A 37 -9.79 -12.69 2.82
C LEU A 37 -8.99 -13.60 3.77
N ALA A 38 -7.91 -13.06 4.36
CA ALA A 38 -7.01 -13.78 5.25
C ALA A 38 -7.72 -14.31 6.52
N ASP A 39 -8.78 -13.64 6.97
CA ASP A 39 -9.64 -14.05 8.10
C ASP A 39 -10.70 -15.10 7.71
N GLY A 40 -10.73 -15.51 6.43
CA GLY A 40 -11.67 -16.48 5.88
C GLY A 40 -13.04 -15.90 5.49
N GLN A 41 -13.35 -14.63 5.78
CA GLN A 41 -14.59 -13.98 5.33
C GLN A 41 -14.53 -13.66 3.83
N THR A 42 -15.67 -13.58 3.14
CA THR A 42 -15.69 -13.13 1.74
C THR A 42 -15.98 -11.63 1.61
N LEU A 43 -15.62 -11.03 0.47
CA LEU A 43 -16.00 -9.64 0.17
C LEU A 43 -17.53 -9.45 0.20
N GLY A 44 -18.27 -10.46 -0.28
CA GLY A 44 -19.73 -10.50 -0.20
C GLY A 44 -20.24 -10.55 1.24
N ASP A 45 -19.58 -11.30 2.13
CA ASP A 45 -19.97 -11.37 3.55
C ASP A 45 -19.72 -10.04 4.29
N ILE A 46 -18.64 -9.32 3.92
CA ILE A 46 -18.24 -8.08 4.59
C ILE A 46 -19.12 -6.90 4.14
N PHE A 47 -19.39 -6.80 2.83
CA PHE A 47 -20.03 -5.62 2.27
C PHE A 47 -21.50 -5.85 1.89
N GLY A 48 -21.95 -7.09 1.67
CA GLY A 48 -23.33 -7.40 1.35
C GLY A 48 -23.88 -6.55 0.20
N GLU A 49 -25.01 -5.87 0.45
CA GLU A 49 -25.63 -4.94 -0.50
C GLU A 49 -24.77 -3.67 -0.77
N GLY A 50 -23.83 -3.35 0.10
CA GLY A 50 -22.88 -2.24 -0.04
C GLY A 50 -21.67 -2.55 -0.94
N TRP A 51 -21.61 -3.74 -1.55
CA TRP A 51 -20.49 -4.16 -2.39
C TRP A 51 -20.38 -3.40 -3.72
N GLU A 52 -21.50 -3.21 -4.43
CA GLU A 52 -21.48 -2.57 -5.76
C GLU A 52 -20.91 -1.13 -5.75
N PRO A 53 -21.26 -0.26 -4.77
CA PRO A 53 -20.61 1.04 -4.61
C PRO A 53 -19.09 0.99 -4.40
N ILE A 54 -18.55 -0.09 -3.82
CA ILE A 54 -17.12 -0.29 -3.58
C ILE A 54 -16.43 -0.87 -4.83
N ARG A 55 -17.13 -1.73 -5.56
CA ARG A 55 -16.64 -2.35 -6.78
C ARG A 55 -16.42 -1.32 -7.91
N ALA A 56 -17.34 -0.38 -8.10
CA ALA A 56 -17.27 0.57 -9.21
C ALA A 56 -16.00 1.46 -9.23
N PRO A 57 -15.48 1.97 -8.10
CA PRO A 57 -14.16 2.59 -8.02
C PRO A 57 -13.01 1.65 -8.37
N ILE A 58 -13.04 0.38 -7.92
CA ILE A 58 -12.01 -0.62 -8.19
C ILE A 58 -11.93 -0.90 -9.70
N ASP A 59 -13.08 -1.15 -10.34
CA ASP A 59 -13.15 -1.40 -11.78
C ASP A 59 -12.59 -0.21 -12.57
N ARG A 60 -12.94 1.04 -12.20
CA ARG A 60 -12.40 2.25 -12.83
C ARG A 60 -10.87 2.39 -12.70
N GLN A 61 -10.31 2.05 -11.55
CA GLN A 61 -8.87 2.08 -11.35
C GLN A 61 -8.16 1.02 -12.20
N ILE A 62 -8.73 -0.17 -12.31
CA ILE A 62 -8.19 -1.24 -13.17
C ILE A 62 -8.23 -0.82 -14.63
N ASP A 63 -9.35 -0.27 -15.11
CA ASP A 63 -9.50 0.17 -16.50
C ASP A 63 -8.49 1.27 -16.84
N LEU A 64 -8.26 2.22 -15.93
CA LEU A 64 -7.24 3.25 -16.09
C LEU A 64 -5.84 2.65 -16.26
N TRP A 65 -5.42 1.77 -15.34
CA TRP A 65 -4.07 1.22 -15.39
C TRP A 65 -3.88 0.24 -16.55
N GLN A 66 -4.93 -0.47 -16.94
CA GLN A 66 -4.93 -1.28 -18.16
C GLN A 66 -4.72 -0.40 -19.40
N GLN A 67 -5.36 0.76 -19.50
CA GLN A 67 -5.13 1.70 -20.60
C GLN A 67 -3.67 2.21 -20.60
N VAL A 68 -3.11 2.53 -19.43
CA VAL A 68 -1.70 2.92 -19.29
C VAL A 68 -0.76 1.81 -19.75
N ASP A 69 -1.07 0.55 -19.42
CA ASP A 69 -0.35 -0.64 -19.89
C ASP A 69 -0.38 -0.80 -21.41
N GLU A 70 -1.54 -0.62 -22.02
CA GLU A 70 -1.72 -0.71 -23.47
C GLU A 70 -0.97 0.42 -24.21
N ASP A 71 -0.93 1.63 -23.65
CA ASP A 71 -0.34 2.81 -24.31
C ASP A 71 1.17 2.98 -24.07
N LEU A 72 1.65 2.70 -22.85
CA LEU A 72 3.06 2.90 -22.46
C LEU A 72 3.87 1.60 -22.46
N GLY A 73 3.18 0.47 -22.49
CA GLY A 73 3.78 -0.85 -22.39
C GLY A 73 4.01 -1.32 -20.94
N PRO A 74 4.10 -2.65 -20.75
CA PRO A 74 4.09 -3.28 -19.43
C PRO A 74 5.23 -2.87 -18.52
N GLU A 75 6.44 -2.69 -19.07
CA GLU A 75 7.60 -2.29 -18.27
C GLU A 75 7.42 -0.91 -17.64
N VAL A 76 6.88 0.06 -18.40
CA VAL A 76 6.64 1.41 -17.91
C VAL A 76 5.54 1.40 -16.85
N THR A 77 4.47 0.65 -17.09
CA THR A 77 3.35 0.53 -16.16
C THR A 77 3.76 -0.11 -14.84
N VAL A 78 4.51 -1.21 -14.88
CA VAL A 78 5.05 -1.84 -13.66
C VAL A 78 5.95 -0.87 -12.89
N ARG A 79 6.81 -0.10 -13.59
CA ARG A 79 7.65 0.93 -12.94
C ARG A 79 6.79 2.03 -12.30
N LEU A 80 5.77 2.53 -12.99
CA LEU A 80 4.86 3.54 -12.45
C LEU A 80 4.12 3.03 -11.22
N LEU A 81 3.53 1.84 -11.29
CA LEU A 81 2.85 1.20 -10.16
C LEU A 81 3.81 0.94 -8.98
N SER A 82 5.05 0.56 -9.27
CA SER A 82 6.08 0.31 -8.23
C SER A 82 6.52 1.59 -7.53
N MET A 83 6.63 2.70 -8.25
CA MET A 83 6.90 4.02 -7.66
C MET A 83 5.70 4.54 -6.87
N HIS A 84 4.50 4.23 -7.33
CA HIS A 84 3.29 4.78 -6.72
C HIS A 84 2.85 4.02 -5.48
N GLY A 85 3.20 2.72 -5.42
CA GLY A 85 3.02 1.84 -4.28
C GLY A 85 1.58 1.74 -3.78
N SER A 86 1.35 0.89 -2.78
CA SER A 86 0.12 1.00 -2.01
C SER A 86 0.25 2.26 -1.15
N ARG A 87 -0.36 3.37 -1.58
CA ARG A 87 -0.48 4.58 -0.76
C ARG A 87 -1.79 4.56 0.04
N THR A 88 -1.72 4.84 1.33
CA THR A 88 -2.90 5.14 2.14
C THR A 88 -2.82 6.60 2.58
N GLU A 89 -3.94 7.33 2.59
CA GLU A 89 -3.97 8.73 3.04
C GLU A 89 -3.42 8.90 4.46
N SER A 90 -3.59 7.88 5.30
CA SER A 90 -3.17 7.91 6.70
C SER A 90 -1.70 7.54 6.94
N VAL A 91 -1.03 6.81 6.04
CA VAL A 91 0.35 6.34 6.27
C VAL A 91 1.32 6.60 5.09
N GLY A 92 0.80 7.09 3.96
CA GLY A 92 1.48 7.22 2.68
C GLY A 92 2.00 5.88 2.17
N GLU A 93 3.29 5.77 1.88
CA GLU A 93 3.88 4.54 1.33
C GLU A 93 3.73 3.36 2.30
N TRP A 94 2.84 2.44 1.94
CA TRP A 94 2.37 1.34 2.77
C TRP A 94 2.91 -0.01 2.27
N TRP A 95 2.55 -1.08 2.97
CA TRP A 95 2.91 -2.46 2.64
C TRP A 95 2.58 -2.80 1.18
N GLY A 96 3.57 -3.35 0.46
CA GLY A 96 3.54 -3.51 -1.00
C GLY A 96 4.48 -2.57 -1.76
N SER A 97 4.98 -1.51 -1.10
CA SER A 97 6.10 -0.71 -1.60
C SER A 97 7.43 -1.27 -1.08
N GLY A 98 8.51 -1.17 -1.88
CA GLY A 98 9.87 -1.50 -1.41
C GLY A 98 10.35 -0.59 -0.27
N TRP A 99 9.70 0.56 -0.09
CA TRP A 99 9.96 1.50 0.99
C TRP A 99 9.45 0.99 2.34
N PHE A 100 8.30 0.31 2.37
CA PHE A 100 7.71 -0.20 3.60
C PHE A 100 8.62 -1.19 4.32
N GLU A 101 9.23 -2.13 3.60
CA GLU A 101 10.20 -3.06 4.20
C GLU A 101 11.37 -2.29 4.82
N THR A 102 11.93 -1.33 4.08
CA THR A 102 13.06 -0.53 4.53
C THR A 102 12.74 0.25 5.81
N ILE A 103 11.60 0.96 5.83
CA ILE A 103 11.19 1.71 7.03
C ILE A 103 10.83 0.79 8.18
N THR A 104 10.18 -0.35 7.92
CA THR A 104 9.86 -1.33 8.97
C THR A 104 11.13 -1.83 9.66
N ARG A 105 12.15 -2.21 8.87
CA ARG A 105 13.45 -2.64 9.41
C ARG A 105 14.09 -1.55 10.28
N ARG A 106 14.04 -0.29 9.84
CA ARG A 106 14.57 0.85 10.60
C ARG A 106 13.78 1.09 11.89
N ALA A 107 12.46 1.11 11.82
CA ALA A 107 11.59 1.37 12.96
C ALA A 107 11.77 0.29 14.05
N VAL A 108 11.87 -0.98 13.66
CA VAL A 108 12.14 -2.08 14.62
C VAL A 108 13.54 -1.98 15.21
N ALA A 109 14.56 -1.68 14.40
CA ALA A 109 15.93 -1.50 14.90
C ALA A 109 16.03 -0.33 15.90
N HIS A 110 15.49 0.84 15.54
CA HIS A 110 15.43 2.01 16.42
C HIS A 110 14.68 1.69 17.72
N ALA A 111 13.55 0.99 17.64
CA ALA A 111 12.82 0.56 18.84
C ALA A 111 13.58 -0.48 19.67
N ALA A 112 14.44 -1.31 19.08
CA ALA A 112 15.26 -2.26 19.82
C ALA A 112 16.44 -1.58 20.54
N ASP A 113 16.97 -0.49 19.97
CA ASP A 113 18.12 0.23 20.50
C ASP A 113 17.73 1.31 21.54
N ASP A 114 16.67 2.08 21.28
CA ASP A 114 16.33 3.30 22.06
C ASP A 114 14.91 3.31 22.64
N GLY A 115 14.08 2.29 22.38
CA GLY A 115 12.67 2.24 22.78
C GLY A 115 12.22 0.91 23.39
N PRO A 116 10.94 0.80 23.80
CA PRO A 116 10.34 -0.49 24.10
C PRO A 116 9.62 -1.05 22.87
N LEU A 117 9.94 -2.29 22.50
CA LEU A 117 9.07 -3.12 21.67
C LEU A 117 7.76 -3.43 22.42
N PRO A 118 6.65 -3.71 21.72
CA PRO A 118 5.41 -4.18 22.35
C PRO A 118 5.67 -5.41 23.21
N ALA A 119 4.98 -5.53 24.35
CA ALA A 119 5.16 -6.65 25.28
C ALA A 119 4.85 -8.03 24.65
N SER A 120 3.98 -8.07 23.66
CA SER A 120 3.65 -9.23 22.83
C SER A 120 4.82 -9.71 21.96
N VAL A 121 5.76 -8.83 21.61
CA VAL A 121 6.87 -9.17 20.69
C VAL A 121 7.84 -10.16 21.32
N PRO A 122 8.38 -9.95 22.55
CA PRO A 122 9.22 -10.95 23.21
C PRO A 122 8.52 -12.28 23.52
N GLU A 123 7.19 -12.29 23.64
CA GLU A 123 6.41 -13.50 23.93
C GLU A 123 6.22 -14.38 22.69
N VAL A 124 6.16 -13.77 21.51
CA VAL A 124 5.84 -14.43 20.23
C VAL A 124 7.08 -14.63 19.36
N PHE A 125 8.05 -13.73 19.44
CA PHE A 125 9.24 -13.72 18.58
C PHE A 125 10.51 -13.94 19.40
N THR A 126 11.40 -14.78 18.88
CA THR A 126 12.66 -15.16 19.56
C THR A 126 13.63 -13.98 19.66
N ASP A 127 13.63 -13.08 18.67
CA ASP A 127 14.44 -11.87 18.63
C ASP A 127 13.80 -10.80 17.74
N ALA A 128 14.39 -9.60 17.76
CA ALA A 128 13.94 -8.46 16.96
C ALA A 128 14.08 -8.71 15.45
N GLY A 129 14.99 -9.58 15.00
CA GLY A 129 15.15 -9.92 13.58
C GLY A 129 13.97 -10.73 13.05
N HIS A 130 13.56 -11.78 13.78
CA HIS A 130 12.38 -12.58 13.46
C HIS A 130 11.10 -11.73 13.49
N PHE A 131 10.98 -10.82 14.46
CA PHE A 131 9.88 -9.86 14.48
C PHE A 131 9.90 -8.94 13.25
N THR A 132 11.08 -8.44 12.89
CA THR A 132 11.25 -7.56 11.71
C THR A 132 10.81 -8.27 10.42
N ASP A 133 11.20 -9.52 10.22
CA ASP A 133 10.83 -10.27 9.02
C ASP A 133 9.32 -10.56 8.96
N ALA A 134 8.69 -10.86 10.10
CA ALA A 134 7.25 -11.00 10.19
C ALA A 134 6.52 -9.66 9.95
N ALA A 135 7.01 -8.56 10.53
CA ALA A 135 6.46 -7.23 10.36
C ALA A 135 6.60 -6.69 8.92
N ALA A 136 7.71 -7.00 8.25
CA ALA A 136 7.91 -6.60 6.85
C ALA A 136 7.12 -7.49 5.89
N GLY A 137 7.14 -8.81 6.09
CA GLY A 137 6.55 -9.77 5.17
C GLY A 137 5.04 -9.96 5.34
N HIS A 138 4.58 -10.13 6.57
CA HIS A 138 3.21 -10.53 6.90
C HIS A 138 2.64 -9.76 8.11
N PRO A 139 2.63 -8.40 8.07
CA PRO A 139 2.15 -7.62 9.20
C PRO A 139 0.65 -7.83 9.47
N ASP A 140 -0.11 -8.34 8.51
CA ASP A 140 -1.50 -8.76 8.67
C ASP A 140 -1.70 -9.92 9.66
N MET A 141 -0.65 -10.69 9.94
CA MET A 141 -0.67 -11.82 10.89
C MET A 141 -0.33 -11.41 12.32
N LEU A 142 0.11 -10.18 12.54
CA LEU A 142 0.37 -9.65 13.88
C LEU A 142 -0.94 -9.43 14.62
N ASP A 143 -0.94 -9.59 15.95
CA ASP A 143 -2.08 -9.19 16.77
C ASP A 143 -2.34 -7.68 16.67
N ASP A 144 -3.54 -7.25 17.08
CA ASP A 144 -4.00 -5.88 16.86
C ASP A 144 -3.12 -4.83 17.56
N ASP A 145 -2.60 -5.13 18.75
CA ASP A 145 -1.75 -4.21 19.50
C ASP A 145 -0.37 -4.08 18.84
N THR A 146 0.23 -5.21 18.45
CA THR A 146 1.51 -5.23 17.74
C THR A 146 1.41 -4.56 16.37
N PHE A 147 0.31 -4.78 15.64
CA PHE A 147 0.06 -4.17 14.34
C PHE A 147 -0.18 -2.66 14.44
N ALA A 148 -0.91 -2.20 15.46
CA ALA A 148 -1.10 -0.79 15.74
C ALA A 148 0.21 -0.09 16.08
N TRP A 149 1.03 -0.71 16.94
CA TRP A 149 2.37 -0.21 17.24
C TRP A 149 3.24 -0.11 15.99
N LEU A 150 3.27 -1.15 15.16
CA LEU A 150 4.08 -1.16 13.93
C LEU A 150 3.69 -0.02 13.00
N THR A 151 2.38 0.18 12.82
CA THR A 151 1.84 1.27 11.99
C THR A 151 2.33 2.63 12.49
N GLN A 152 2.29 2.86 13.80
CA GLN A 152 2.76 4.09 14.41
C GLN A 152 4.28 4.26 14.29
N ALA A 153 5.05 3.20 14.53
CA ALA A 153 6.51 3.23 14.47
C ALA A 153 7.01 3.55 13.04
N VAL A 154 6.42 2.90 12.03
CA VAL A 154 6.68 3.18 10.61
C VAL A 154 6.34 4.64 10.25
N PHE A 155 5.21 5.15 10.76
CA PHE A 155 4.83 6.55 10.53
C PHE A 155 5.82 7.53 11.14
N GLN A 156 6.25 7.32 12.39
CA GLN A 156 7.22 8.18 13.06
C GLN A 156 8.59 8.17 12.38
N GLU A 157 9.10 6.99 12.01
CA GLU A 157 10.38 6.87 11.31
C GLU A 157 10.35 7.59 9.96
N ARG A 158 9.19 7.57 9.26
CA ARG A 158 9.01 8.34 8.03
C ARG A 158 9.05 9.85 8.26
N LEU A 159 8.43 10.36 9.34
CA LEU A 159 8.50 11.79 9.67
C LEU A 159 9.94 12.23 9.94
N LEU A 160 10.70 11.43 10.69
CA LEU A 160 12.12 11.70 10.95
C LEU A 160 12.95 11.77 9.65
N LEU A 161 12.67 10.89 8.69
CA LEU A 161 13.34 10.90 7.39
C LEU A 161 12.93 12.06 6.48
N LEU A 162 11.71 12.59 6.62
CA LEU A 162 11.26 13.77 5.85
C LEU A 162 11.94 15.05 6.35
N ASP A 163 12.22 15.15 7.65
CA ASP A 163 12.98 16.27 8.22
C ASP A 163 14.44 16.28 7.74
N VAL A 164 15.02 15.09 7.51
CA VAL A 164 16.36 14.93 6.92
C VAL A 164 16.23 14.94 5.39
N HIS A 165 16.24 16.13 4.77
CA HIS A 165 16.06 16.37 3.32
C HIS A 165 16.77 15.34 2.40
N LEU A 166 16.10 14.20 2.12
CA LEU A 166 16.58 13.23 1.15
C LEU A 166 16.15 13.66 -0.26
N PRO A 167 16.98 13.39 -1.30
CA PRO A 167 16.65 13.79 -2.66
C PRO A 167 15.39 13.07 -3.13
N ARG A 168 14.41 13.82 -3.65
CA ARG A 168 13.26 13.24 -4.35
C ARG A 168 13.73 12.66 -5.69
N THR A 169 13.41 11.40 -5.93
CA THR A 169 13.87 10.62 -7.08
C THR A 169 13.24 11.09 -8.41
N THR A 170 14.09 11.01 -9.44
CA THR A 170 13.93 11.08 -10.90
C THR A 170 12.55 11.43 -11.49
N ALA A 171 12.48 12.54 -12.21
CA ALA A 171 11.32 12.91 -13.03
C ALA A 171 11.18 11.97 -14.25
N LEU A 172 10.06 11.25 -14.32
CA LEU A 172 9.62 10.54 -15.51
C LEU A 172 8.77 11.47 -16.38
N ALA A 173 9.10 11.59 -17.66
CA ALA A 173 8.27 12.32 -18.62
C ALA A 173 7.16 11.39 -19.11
N LEU A 174 5.91 11.73 -18.78
CA LEU A 174 4.69 11.03 -19.22
C LEU A 174 4.01 11.81 -20.35
N PRO A 175 3.27 11.16 -21.27
CA PRO A 175 2.37 11.86 -22.18
C PRO A 175 1.35 12.70 -21.43
N ASP A 176 0.91 13.83 -22.00
CA ASP A 176 0.04 14.80 -21.32
C ASP A 176 -1.24 14.20 -20.75
N TRP A 177 -1.88 13.26 -21.47
CA TRP A 177 -3.08 12.58 -20.99
C TRP A 177 -2.79 11.68 -19.78
N ALA A 178 -1.66 10.97 -19.79
CA ALA A 178 -1.24 10.07 -18.72
C ALA A 178 -0.83 10.89 -17.50
N ALA A 179 -0.10 11.99 -17.70
CA ALA A 179 0.20 12.95 -16.65
C ALA A 179 -1.08 13.51 -16.03
N GLN A 180 -2.04 13.99 -16.83
CA GLN A 180 -3.31 14.54 -16.32
C GLN A 180 -4.18 13.52 -15.59
N SER A 181 -4.15 12.26 -16.02
CA SER A 181 -4.97 11.18 -15.43
C SER A 181 -4.32 10.57 -14.19
N LEU A 182 -2.98 10.56 -14.12
CA LEU A 182 -2.21 10.06 -12.99
C LEU A 182 -1.92 11.14 -11.94
N LEU A 183 -1.87 12.42 -12.31
CA LEU A 183 -1.62 13.54 -11.39
C LEU A 183 -2.55 13.53 -10.16
N PRO A 184 -3.87 13.37 -10.30
CA PRO A 184 -4.78 13.28 -9.15
C PRO A 184 -4.57 12.04 -8.27
N LEU A 185 -3.93 10.99 -8.81
CA LEU A 185 -3.56 9.83 -8.02
C LEU A 185 -2.21 10.04 -7.31
N ILE A 186 -1.34 10.86 -7.90
CA ILE A 186 0.04 11.13 -7.47
C ILE A 186 0.11 12.20 -6.39
N GLU A 187 -0.67 13.25 -6.55
CA GLU A 187 -0.82 14.32 -5.59
C GLU A 187 -1.94 13.94 -4.62
N PRO A 188 -1.64 13.69 -3.32
CA PRO A 188 -2.70 13.55 -2.34
C PRO A 188 -3.51 14.84 -2.36
N ASP A 189 -4.85 14.74 -2.41
CA ASP A 189 -5.77 15.88 -2.45
C ASP A 189 -5.25 17.00 -1.54
N ALA A 190 -4.73 18.07 -2.16
CA ALA A 190 -4.51 19.30 -1.44
C ALA A 190 -5.89 19.74 -1.00
N GLU A 191 -6.15 19.73 0.31
CA GLU A 191 -7.41 20.21 0.87
C GLU A 191 -7.78 21.51 0.15
N PRO A 192 -9.02 21.65 -0.35
CA PRO A 192 -9.44 22.88 -0.98
C PRO A 192 -9.26 23.97 0.06
N THR A 193 -8.22 24.80 -0.13
CA THR A 193 -8.00 26.00 0.66
C THR A 193 -9.28 26.80 0.56
N SER A 194 -10.09 26.71 1.61
CA SER A 194 -11.27 27.53 1.77
C SER A 194 -10.74 28.94 1.98
N THR A 195 -10.54 29.65 0.87
CA THR A 195 -10.30 31.08 0.90
C THR A 195 -11.56 31.72 1.46
N GLU A 196 -11.54 31.95 2.78
CA GLU A 196 -12.26 33.06 3.39
C GLU A 196 -12.09 34.29 2.49
N THR A 197 -13.21 34.84 2.06
CA THR A 197 -13.28 36.13 1.39
C THR A 197 -14.18 37.01 2.27
N PRO A 198 -13.81 38.28 2.49
CA PRO A 198 -13.99 39.01 3.76
C PRO A 198 -15.37 39.60 4.01
#